data_AF-X1GS86-F1
#
_entry.id   AF-X1GS86-F1
#
_cell.length_a   1.000
_cell.length_b   1.000
_cell.length_c   1.000
_cell.angle_alpha   90.00
_cell.angle_beta   90.00
_cell.angle_gamma   90.00
#
_symmetry.space_group_name_H-M   'P 1'
#
loop_
_entity.id
_entity.type
_entity.pdbx_description
1 polymer ?
#
loop_
_entity_poly.entity_id
_entity_poly.type
_entity_poly.pdbx_seq_one_letter_code
_entity_poly.pdbx_strand_id
1 'polypeptide(L)' 'RMSYKLGPMSTSIEGEWDEVFGVIKKCRDAMRKHSNRVYIVIAVDDRAGAVNRLQGKIRSVAEKLGEEPKT' A
#
# COMPACT_ATOMS: atom_id res chain seq x y z
N ARG A 1 3.11 -4.36 13.63
CA ARG A 1 1.74 -4.44 13.06
C ARG A 1 1.66 -3.33 12.03
N MET A 2 1.56 -3.67 10.74
CA MET A 2 1.69 -2.70 9.65
C MET A 2 0.32 -2.15 9.24
N SER A 3 0.24 -0.87 8.89
CA SER A 3 -0.99 -0.24 8.42
C SER A 3 -1.29 -0.69 6.99
N TYR A 4 -2.53 -1.05 6.70
CA TYR A 4 -2.95 -1.43 5.36
C TYR A 4 -4.39 -1.01 5.06
N LYS A 5 -4.70 -0.82 3.78
CA LYS A 5 -6.06 -0.64 3.26
C LYS A 5 -6.24 -1.55 2.04
N LEU A 6 -7.22 -2.45 2.11
CA LEU A 6 -7.62 -3.27 0.98
C LEU A 6 -8.49 -2.42 0.05
N GLY A 7 -8.09 -2.32 -1.21
CA GLY A 7 -8.88 -1.72 -2.28
C GLY A 7 -9.36 -2.77 -3.28
N PRO A 8 -10.19 -2.36 -4.26
CA PRO A 8 -10.74 -3.27 -5.27
C PRO A 8 -9.67 -3.84 -6.21
N MET A 9 -8.61 -3.08 -6.49
CA MET A 9 -7.58 -3.44 -7.49
C MET A 9 -6.21 -3.71 -6.89
N SER A 10 -5.96 -3.26 -5.66
CA SER A 10 -4.68 -3.40 -4.98
C SER A 10 -4.85 -3.30 -3.47
N THR A 11 -3.84 -3.79 -2.75
CA THR A 11 -3.73 -3.55 -1.30
C THR A 11 -2.65 -2.51 -1.08
N SER A 12 -3.00 -1.42 -0.40
CA SER A 12 -2.05 -0.39 -0.01
C SER A 12 -1.51 -0.72 1.38
N ILE A 13 -0.18 -0.69 1.54
CA ILE A 13 0.52 -0.95 2.81
C ILE A 13 1.45 0.21 3.13
N GLU A 14 1.59 0.54 4.41
CA GLU A 14 2.47 1.61 4.90
C GLU A 14 3.28 1.10 6.08
N GLY A 15 4.60 1.24 5.99
CA GLY A 15 5.58 0.81 6.98
C GLY A 15 7.00 1.05 6.49
N GLU A 16 7.98 0.54 7.24
CA GLU A 16 9.39 0.63 6.89
C GLU A 16 9.72 -0.20 5.64
N TRP A 17 10.74 0.23 4.90
CA TRP A 17 11.13 -0.35 3.61
C TRP A 17 11.25 -1.88 3.65
N ASP A 18 12.08 -2.39 4.58
CA ASP A 18 12.35 -3.82 4.70
C ASP A 18 11.12 -4.61 5.17
N GLU A 19 10.25 -4.01 5.97
CA GLU A 19 9.01 -4.65 6.42
C GLU A 19 8.02 -4.81 5.25
N VAL A 20 7.82 -3.74 4.47
CA VAL A 20 6.95 -3.70 3.30
C VAL A 20 7.39 -4.73 2.26
N PHE A 21 8.67 -4.70 1.88
CA PHE A 21 9.20 -5.64 0.90
C PHE A 21 9.28 -7.08 1.45
N GLY A 22 9.47 -7.24 2.76
CA GLY A 22 9.37 -8.53 3.44
C GLY A 22 7.97 -9.16 3.29
N VAL A 23 6.90 -8.37 3.40
CA VAL A 23 5.52 -8.84 3.17
C VAL A 23 5.29 -9.18 1.70
N ILE A 24 5.71 -8.31 0.77
CA ILE A 24 5.59 -8.55 -0.67
C ILE A 24 6.28 -9.87 -1.07
N LYS A 25 7.48 -10.13 -0.52
CA LYS A 25 8.20 -11.39 -0.73
C LYS A 25 7.39 -12.60 -0.24
N LYS A 26 6.83 -12.54 0.97
CA LYS A 26 5.98 -13.61 1.51
C LYS A 26 4.76 -13.88 0.62
N CYS A 27 4.10 -12.83 0.12
CA CYS A 27 2.99 -12.97 -0.82
C CYS A 27 3.42 -13.64 -2.13
N ARG A 28 4.53 -13.19 -2.71
CA ARG A 28 5.12 -13.78 -3.93
C ARG A 28 5.48 -15.25 -3.73
N ASP A 29 6.12 -15.60 -2.62
CA ASP A 29 6.55 -16.96 -2.32
C ASP A 29 5.36 -17.89 -2.07
N ALA A 30 4.27 -17.39 -1.46
CA ALA A 30 3.02 -18.13 -1.34
C ALA A 30 2.42 -18.45 -2.72
N MET A 31 2.35 -17.47 -3.63
CA MET A 31 1.83 -17.67 -4.98
C MET A 31 2.69 -18.60 -5.84
N ARG A 32 4.02 -18.58 -5.63
CA ARG A 32 4.96 -19.48 -6.32
C ARG A 32 4.74 -20.96 -6.02
N LYS A 33 4.05 -21.31 -4.93
CA LYS A 33 3.64 -22.69 -4.65
C LYS A 33 2.57 -23.21 -5.61
N HIS A 34 1.84 -22.29 -6.26
CA HIS A 34 0.71 -22.61 -7.14
C HIS A 34 0.98 -22.30 -8.61
N SER A 35 1.97 -21.45 -8.92
CA SER A 35 2.31 -21.05 -10.29
C SER A 35 3.80 -20.82 -10.50
N ASN A 36 4.29 -21.26 -11.66
CA ASN A 36 5.67 -21.01 -12.12
C ASN A 36 5.90 -19.57 -12.57
N ARG A 37 4.85 -18.73 -12.67
CA ARG A 37 4.96 -17.31 -12.99
C ARG A 37 4.01 -16.50 -12.11
N VAL A 38 4.55 -15.48 -11.45
CA VAL A 38 3.78 -14.51 -10.65
C VAL A 38 4.08 -13.14 -11.23
N TYR A 39 3.03 -12.43 -11.65
CA TYR A 39 3.13 -11.05 -12.12
C TYR A 39 2.72 -10.12 -10.98
N ILE A 40 3.56 -9.15 -10.65
CA ILE A 40 3.38 -8.26 -9.52
C ILE A 40 3.58 -6.83 -10.01
N VAL A 41 2.63 -5.96 -9.72
CA VAL A 41 2.74 -4.51 -9.97
C VAL A 41 2.85 -3.84 -8.61
N ILE A 42 3.89 -3.04 -8.43
CA ILE A 42 4.16 -2.31 -7.18
C ILE A 42 4.35 -0.85 -7.55
N ALA A 43 3.64 0.03 -6.85
CA ALA A 43 3.88 1.47 -6.87
C ALA A 43 4.24 1.90 -5.44
N VAL A 44 5.37 2.58 -5.29
CA VAL A 44 5.89 3.03 -3.99
C VAL A 44 5.97 4.54 -3.97
N ASP A 45 5.46 5.15 -2.90
CA ASP A 45 5.70 6.56 -2.57
C ASP A 45 6.63 6.60 -1.35
N ASP A 46 7.92 6.77 -1.62
CA ASP A 46 8.96 6.90 -0.60
C ASP A 46 9.34 8.38 -0.44
N ARG A 47 9.04 8.93 0.73
CA ARG A 47 9.27 10.34 1.04
C ARG A 47 9.78 10.48 2.46
N ALA A 48 11.01 10.97 2.61
CA ALA A 48 11.65 11.21 3.90
C ALA A 48 10.76 12.08 4.82
N GLY A 49 10.60 11.64 6.07
CA GLY A 49 9.83 12.33 7.12
C GLY A 49 8.31 12.31 6.92
N ALA A 50 7.79 11.64 5.90
CA ALA A 50 6.36 11.56 5.64
C ALA A 50 5.72 10.42 6.44
N VAL A 51 4.68 10.73 7.22
CA VAL A 51 3.96 9.75 8.05
C VAL A 51 2.45 9.79 7.78
N ASN A 52 1.76 8.68 8.08
CA ASN A 52 0.30 8.56 7.98
C ASN A 52 -0.23 8.96 6.60
N ARG A 53 0.40 8.44 5.56
CA ARG A 53 0.16 8.83 4.16
C ARG A 53 -1.06 8.14 3.57
N LEU A 54 -1.39 6.94 4.01
CA LEU A 54 -2.63 6.26 3.61
C LEU A 54 -3.87 7.12 3.90
N GLN A 55 -3.97 7.68 5.10
CA GLN A 55 -5.09 8.57 5.46
C GLN A 55 -4.82 10.01 5.03
N GLY A 56 -3.59 10.50 5.19
CA GLY A 56 -3.22 11.88 4.88
C GLY A 56 -3.41 12.25 3.42
N LYS A 57 -3.22 11.31 2.48
CA LYS A 57 -3.49 11.55 1.05
C LYS A 57 -4.98 11.70 0.75
N ILE A 58 -5.81 10.82 1.31
CA ILE A 58 -7.27 10.87 1.13
C ILE A 58 -7.79 12.20 1.68
N ARG A 59 -7.37 12.56 2.90
CA ARG A 59 -7.74 13.84 3.52
C ARG A 59 -7.30 15.03 2.68
N SER A 60 -6.06 15.06 2.20
CA SER A 60 -5.56 16.17 1.38
C SER A 60 -6.34 16.36 0.07
N VAL A 61 -6.81 15.28 -0.54
CA VAL A 61 -7.68 15.36 -1.72
C VAL A 61 -9.06 15.89 -1.34
N ALA A 62 -9.66 15.36 -0.28
CA ALA A 62 -10.97 15.79 0.22
C ALA A 62 -10.99 17.29 0.56
N GLU A 63 -9.97 17.78 1.28
CA GLU A 63 -9.79 19.20 1.60
C GLU A 63 -9.73 20.09 0.35
N LYS A 64 -9.03 19.65 -0.70
CA LYS A 64 -8.91 20.39 -1.96
C LYS A 64 -10.19 20.38 -2.80
N LEU A 65 -11.00 19.35 -2.65
CA LEU A 65 -12.30 19.23 -3.33
C LEU A 65 -13.43 19.91 -2.56
N GLY A 66 -13.21 20.29 -1.30
CA GLY A 66 -14.26 20.82 -0.43
C GLY A 66 -15.31 19.77 -0.05
N GLU A 67 -14.96 18.48 -0.12
CA GLU A 67 -15.84 17.36 0.20
C GLU A 67 -15.35 16.62 1.45
N GLU A 68 -16.25 15.92 2.14
CA GLU A 68 -15.82 14.96 3.16
C GLU A 68 -15.27 13.68 2.51
N PRO A 69 -14.19 13.10 3.07
CA PRO A 69 -13.60 11.89 2.52
C PRO A 69 -14.58 10.72 2.63
N LYS A 70 -15.09 10.26 1.47
CA LYS A 70 -15.89 9.03 1.39
C LYS A 70 -14.94 7.84 1.60
N THR A 71 -15.09 7.17 2.74
CA THR A 71 -14.23 6.06 3.20
C THR A 71 -14.27 4.83 2.32
#